data_AF-A0A382XT97-F1
#
_entry.id   AF-A0A382XT97-F1
#
_cell.length_a   1.000
_cell.length_b   1.000
_cell.length_c   1.000
_cell.angle_alpha   90.00
_cell.angle_beta   90.00
_cell.angle_gamma   90.00
#
_symmetry.space_group_name_H-M   'P 1'
#
loop_
_entity.id
_entity.type
_entity.pdbx_description
1 polymer ?
#
loop_
_entity_poly.entity_id
_entity_poly.type
_entity_poly.pdbx_seq_one_letter_code
_entity_poly.pdbx_strand_id
1 'polypeptide(L)'
;MKYLLISLVLLFGLSDVAFSQSRFNKLFKEIKKVTQVKSRKSSGRKVVIQHMKSISKVDYMNGKYKKLIVPYEESGKVKSIQSDYKNGRYIRVIQRPRGQSITVNLKSDGATYDYWKNKGWY
;
A
#
# COMPACT_ATOMS: atom_id res chain seq x y z
N MET A 1 -55.38 26.41 -14.79
CA MET A 1 -55.26 26.45 -16.27
C MET A 1 -54.10 25.54 -16.65
N LYS A 2 -54.39 24.31 -17.09
CA LYS A 2 -54.35 23.86 -18.49
C LYS A 2 -52.92 23.62 -19.01
N TYR A 3 -52.59 22.33 -19.13
CA TYR A 3 -51.49 21.75 -19.90
C TYR A 3 -51.40 22.36 -21.30
N LEU A 4 -50.21 22.67 -21.80
CA LEU A 4 -49.87 22.71 -23.22
C LEU A 4 -48.35 22.92 -23.36
N LEU A 5 -47.63 21.86 -23.75
CA LEU A 5 -46.37 21.82 -24.52
C LEU A 5 -45.51 20.58 -24.20
N ILE A 6 -46.16 19.42 -24.03
CA ILE A 6 -45.58 18.15 -24.48
C ILE A 6 -45.70 18.16 -26.01
N SER A 7 -44.73 18.76 -26.72
CA SER A 7 -44.67 18.68 -28.21
C SER A 7 -43.33 19.04 -28.86
N LEU A 8 -42.22 19.25 -28.13
CA LEU A 8 -40.91 19.51 -28.77
C LEU A 8 -39.90 18.38 -28.51
N VAL A 9 -40.40 17.16 -28.40
CA VAL A 9 -39.59 15.93 -28.46
C VAL A 9 -40.11 15.16 -29.65
N LEU A 10 -39.70 15.52 -30.88
CA LEU A 10 -39.82 14.61 -32.04
C LEU A 10 -39.15 15.08 -33.34
N LEU A 11 -38.60 16.28 -33.44
CA LEU A 11 -37.91 16.69 -34.67
C LEU A 11 -36.61 17.40 -34.33
N PHE A 12 -35.52 16.64 -34.23
CA PHE A 12 -34.21 16.98 -34.79
C PHE A 12 -33.21 15.86 -34.43
N GLY A 13 -32.89 15.04 -35.43
CA GLY A 13 -31.51 14.57 -35.58
C GLY A 13 -31.09 13.31 -34.82
N LEU A 14 -31.80 12.20 -35.04
CA LEU A 14 -31.18 10.87 -35.06
C LEU A 14 -30.13 10.83 -36.19
N SER A 15 -28.86 11.16 -35.94
CA SER A 15 -27.69 10.70 -36.73
C SER A 15 -26.36 11.40 -36.37
N ASP A 16 -25.90 11.36 -35.11
CA ASP A 16 -24.44 11.49 -34.86
C ASP A 16 -23.95 10.90 -33.52
N VAL A 17 -24.70 9.96 -32.94
CA VAL A 17 -24.28 9.30 -31.68
C VAL A 17 -23.51 8.00 -31.94
N ALA A 18 -23.56 7.46 -33.16
CA ALA A 18 -22.92 6.18 -33.50
C ALA A 18 -21.43 6.31 -33.86
N PHE A 19 -20.96 7.46 -34.38
CA PHE A 19 -19.56 7.64 -34.77
C PHE A 19 -18.63 7.91 -33.57
N SER A 20 -19.19 8.29 -32.42
CA SER A 20 -18.45 8.63 -31.20
C SER A 20 -18.43 7.50 -30.15
N GLN A 21 -18.99 6.32 -30.41
CA GLN A 21 -18.97 5.24 -29.40
C GLN A 21 -17.77 4.29 -29.59
N SER A 22 -17.31 4.10 -30.83
CA SER A 22 -16.24 3.16 -31.16
C SER A 22 -14.84 3.60 -30.69
N ARG A 23 -14.51 4.90 -30.82
CA ARG A 23 -13.18 5.43 -30.43
C ARG A 23 -13.00 5.52 -28.91
N PHE A 24 -14.04 5.90 -28.18
CA PHE A 24 -13.99 5.97 -26.72
C PHE A 24 -13.83 4.58 -26.08
N ASN A 25 -14.49 3.55 -26.62
CA ASN A 25 -14.35 2.19 -26.11
C ASN A 25 -12.92 1.66 -26.20
N LYS A 26 -12.14 2.05 -27.23
CA LYS A 26 -10.73 1.64 -27.37
C LYS A 26 -9.84 2.36 -26.35
N LEU A 27 -10.02 3.67 -26.18
CA LEU A 27 -9.30 4.49 -25.20
C LEU A 27 -9.58 4.06 -23.75
N PHE A 28 -10.84 3.80 -23.39
CA PHE A 28 -11.18 3.32 -22.05
C PHE A 28 -10.68 1.88 -21.77
N LYS A 29 -10.51 1.05 -22.80
CA LYS A 29 -9.93 -0.30 -22.65
C LYS A 29 -8.42 -0.23 -22.38
N GLU A 30 -7.71 0.70 -23.00
CA GLU A 30 -6.29 0.94 -22.73
C GLU A 30 -6.06 1.60 -21.36
N ILE A 31 -6.87 2.59 -20.99
CA ILE A 31 -6.77 3.21 -19.66
C ILE A 31 -7.11 2.20 -18.55
N LYS A 32 -8.09 1.30 -18.76
CA LYS A 32 -8.35 0.20 -17.81
C LYS A 32 -7.18 -0.79 -17.76
N LYS A 33 -6.54 -1.14 -18.87
CA LYS A 33 -5.36 -2.04 -18.87
C LYS A 33 -4.16 -1.44 -18.13
N VAL A 34 -3.92 -0.13 -18.23
CA VAL A 34 -2.83 0.54 -17.53
C VAL A 34 -3.15 0.76 -16.04
N THR A 35 -4.42 0.96 -15.68
CA THR A 35 -4.85 1.09 -14.28
C THR A 35 -5.02 -0.27 -13.58
N GLN A 36 -5.18 -1.37 -14.33
CA GLN A 36 -5.38 -2.73 -13.81
C GLN A 36 -4.09 -3.47 -13.40
N VAL A 37 -2.96 -2.79 -13.19
CA VAL A 37 -1.77 -3.44 -12.59
C VAL A 37 -1.79 -3.42 -11.05
N LYS A 38 -2.64 -2.61 -10.39
CA LYS A 38 -2.76 -2.64 -8.92
C LYS A 38 -4.19 -2.43 -8.41
N SER A 39 -5.04 -3.43 -8.59
CA SER A 39 -5.99 -3.82 -7.54
C SER A 39 -6.61 -5.18 -7.85
N ARG A 40 -5.81 -6.24 -7.69
CA ARG A 40 -6.38 -7.51 -7.23
C ARG A 40 -6.94 -7.24 -5.83
N LYS A 41 -8.20 -6.82 -5.76
CA LYS A 41 -9.00 -6.84 -4.54
C LYS A 41 -9.21 -8.32 -4.22
N SER A 42 -8.17 -8.98 -3.69
CA SER A 42 -8.33 -10.25 -3.02
C SER A 42 -9.30 -9.99 -1.86
N SER A 43 -10.30 -10.84 -1.69
CA SER A 43 -11.09 -10.98 -0.46
C SER A 43 -10.18 -11.49 0.69
N GLY A 44 -9.08 -10.79 0.92
CA GLY A 44 -7.98 -11.19 1.77
C GLY A 44 -8.26 -10.71 3.18
N ARG A 45 -8.28 -11.65 4.12
CA ARG A 45 -8.10 -11.41 5.55
C ARG A 45 -7.11 -10.25 5.73
N LYS A 46 -7.56 -9.14 6.32
CA LYS A 46 -6.71 -7.96 6.56
C LYS A 46 -5.55 -8.42 7.44
N VAL A 47 -4.36 -8.57 6.85
CA VAL A 47 -3.17 -8.98 7.60
C VAL A 47 -2.78 -7.79 8.47
N VAL A 48 -3.12 -7.85 9.75
CA VAL A 48 -2.69 -6.85 10.73
C VAL A 48 -1.21 -7.09 11.01
N ILE A 49 -0.37 -6.14 10.62
CA ILE A 49 1.06 -6.19 10.87
C ILE A 49 1.31 -5.49 12.19
N GLN A 50 1.90 -6.22 13.13
CA GLN A 50 2.17 -5.69 14.47
C GLN A 50 3.40 -4.80 14.47
N HIS A 51 3.41 -3.88 15.43
CA HIS A 51 4.59 -3.07 15.72
C HIS A 51 5.49 -3.83 16.70
N MET A 52 6.80 -3.69 16.58
CA MET A 52 7.74 -4.28 17.54
C MET A 52 7.43 -3.83 18.98
N LYS A 53 6.90 -2.60 19.13
CA LYS A 53 6.49 -2.06 20.42
C LYS A 53 5.27 -2.71 21.06
N SER A 54 4.42 -3.35 20.25
CA SER A 54 3.17 -3.96 20.71
C SER A 54 3.29 -5.46 20.97
N ILE A 55 4.49 -6.04 20.85
CA ILE A 55 4.73 -7.47 21.06
C ILE A 55 5.65 -7.69 22.26
N SER A 56 5.58 -8.89 22.84
CA SER A 56 6.46 -9.27 23.94
C SER A 56 7.90 -9.49 23.45
N LYS A 57 8.87 -9.34 24.36
CA LYS A 57 10.28 -9.65 24.09
C LYS A 57 10.48 -11.09 23.62
N VAL A 58 9.76 -12.03 24.22
CA VAL A 58 9.82 -13.45 23.87
C VAL A 58 9.29 -13.70 22.46
N ASP A 59 8.13 -13.12 22.12
CA ASP A 59 7.57 -13.25 20.77
C ASP A 59 8.48 -12.62 19.70
N TYR A 60 9.16 -11.53 20.05
CA TYR A 60 10.17 -10.91 19.19
C TYR A 60 11.33 -11.87 18.95
N MET A 61 12.00 -12.34 20.01
CA MET A 61 13.17 -13.22 19.90
C MET A 61 12.87 -14.50 19.14
N ASN A 62 11.68 -15.07 19.36
CA ASN A 62 11.24 -16.29 18.67
C ASN A 62 10.87 -16.06 17.20
N GLY A 63 10.86 -14.81 16.71
CA GLY A 63 10.51 -14.49 15.33
C GLY A 63 9.07 -14.88 14.96
N LYS A 64 8.15 -14.88 15.95
CA LYS A 64 6.76 -15.34 15.79
C LYS A 64 6.05 -14.66 14.62
N TYR A 65 6.36 -13.38 14.40
CA TYR A 65 5.78 -12.58 13.33
C TYR A 65 6.72 -12.54 12.13
N LYS A 66 6.30 -13.14 11.00
CA LYS A 66 7.04 -13.09 9.71
C LYS A 66 7.22 -11.67 9.16
N LYS A 67 6.31 -10.75 9.53
CA LYS A 67 6.36 -9.33 9.19
C LYS A 67 6.13 -8.52 10.45
N LEU A 68 7.00 -7.55 10.68
CA LEU A 68 6.94 -6.70 11.87
C LEU A 68 7.33 -5.27 11.50
N ILE A 69 6.65 -4.28 12.08
CA ILE A 69 7.08 -2.89 11.97
C ILE A 69 8.17 -2.65 13.00
N VAL A 70 9.40 -2.47 12.53
CA VAL A 70 10.58 -2.30 13.37
C VAL A 70 11.11 -0.87 13.32
N PRO A 71 11.73 -0.40 14.42
CA PRO A 71 12.44 0.86 14.43
C PRO A 71 13.77 0.78 13.64
N TYR A 72 14.18 1.91 13.05
CA TYR A 72 15.52 2.12 12.50
C TYR A 72 15.91 3.59 12.64
N GLU A 73 17.19 3.91 12.62
CA GLU A 73 17.66 5.29 12.67
C GLU A 73 18.04 5.80 11.29
N GLU A 74 17.64 7.03 11.00
CA GLU A 74 17.94 7.71 9.77
C GLU A 74 18.15 9.19 10.03
N SER A 75 19.35 9.69 9.75
CA SER A 75 19.71 11.11 9.93
C SER A 75 19.44 11.61 11.36
N GLY A 76 19.78 10.79 12.36
CA GLY A 76 19.56 11.09 13.79
C GLY A 76 18.11 11.04 14.25
N LYS A 77 17.16 10.79 13.34
CA LYS A 77 15.76 10.56 13.66
C LYS A 77 15.49 9.08 13.64
N VAL A 78 14.83 8.64 14.67
CA VAL A 78 14.36 7.28 14.78
C VAL A 78 13.15 7.26 13.77
N LYS A 79 12.97 6.21 12.92
CA LYS A 79 11.77 5.94 12.08
C LYS A 79 11.27 4.49 12.12
N SER A 80 10.01 4.23 11.78
CA SER A 80 9.42 2.87 11.72
C SER A 80 9.31 2.34 10.29
N ILE A 81 9.56 1.04 10.09
CA ILE A 81 9.34 0.39 8.80
C ILE A 81 8.93 -1.07 8.93
N GLN A 82 8.05 -1.53 8.05
CA GLN A 82 7.74 -2.94 7.89
C GLN A 82 8.96 -3.71 7.37
N SER A 83 9.39 -4.70 8.14
CA SER A 83 10.48 -5.61 7.80
C SER A 83 10.02 -7.06 7.77
N ASP A 84 10.74 -7.87 7.02
CA ASP A 84 10.48 -9.31 6.87
C ASP A 84 11.47 -10.09 7.75
N TYR A 85 10.97 -11.10 8.45
CA TYR A 85 11.80 -11.99 9.26
C TYR A 85 12.52 -13.01 8.40
N LYS A 86 13.85 -13.04 8.49
CA LYS A 86 14.75 -13.97 7.79
C LYS A 86 15.94 -14.31 8.67
N ASN A 87 16.17 -15.60 8.92
CA ASN A 87 17.36 -16.12 9.59
C ASN A 87 17.68 -15.41 10.93
N GLY A 88 16.70 -15.28 11.82
CA GLY A 88 16.91 -14.63 13.13
C GLY A 88 17.01 -13.12 13.06
N ARG A 89 16.56 -12.48 11.97
CA ARG A 89 16.69 -11.04 11.76
C ARG A 89 15.46 -10.46 11.07
N TYR A 90 15.15 -9.21 11.39
CA TYR A 90 14.20 -8.40 10.66
C TYR A 90 14.95 -7.54 9.65
N ILE A 91 14.72 -7.81 8.36
CA ILE A 91 15.47 -7.20 7.26
C ILE A 91 14.53 -6.42 6.35
N ARG A 92 14.93 -5.21 5.97
CA ARG A 92 14.28 -4.42 4.93
C ARG A 92 15.29 -3.57 4.18
N VAL A 93 15.22 -3.61 2.85
CA VAL A 93 15.98 -2.71 1.99
C VAL A 93 15.07 -1.57 1.54
N ILE A 94 15.50 -0.34 1.80
CA ILE A 94 14.83 0.90 1.39
C ILE A 94 15.62 1.45 0.21
N GLN A 95 15.02 1.42 -0.98
CA GLN A 95 15.60 2.07 -2.15
C GLN A 95 15.35 3.58 -2.09
N ARG A 96 16.37 4.36 -2.43
CA ARG A 96 16.32 5.81 -2.47
C ARG A 96 16.56 6.33 -3.89
N PRO A 97 16.19 7.60 -4.15
CA PRO A 97 16.62 8.29 -5.35
C PRO A 97 18.15 8.24 -5.49
N ARG A 98 18.65 8.33 -6.73
CA ARG A 98 20.08 8.32 -7.06
C ARG A 98 20.83 7.02 -6.71
N GLY A 99 20.12 5.89 -6.71
CA GLY A 99 20.74 4.55 -6.57
C GLY A 99 21.24 4.22 -5.16
N GLN A 100 20.96 5.06 -4.16
CA GLN A 100 21.29 4.74 -2.77
C GLN A 100 20.31 3.72 -2.20
N SER A 101 20.78 2.88 -1.28
CA SER A 101 19.91 1.98 -0.53
C SER A 101 20.31 1.97 0.94
N ILE A 102 19.31 1.90 1.82
CA ILE A 102 19.52 1.68 3.24
C ILE A 102 19.00 0.30 3.58
N THR A 103 19.83 -0.51 4.24
CA THR A 103 19.44 -1.81 4.74
C THR A 103 19.19 -1.72 6.23
N VAL A 104 17.92 -1.86 6.62
CA VAL A 104 17.52 -2.08 8.01
C VAL A 104 17.74 -3.55 8.31
N ASN A 105 18.55 -3.84 9.32
CA ASN A 105 18.88 -5.20 9.75
C ASN A 105 18.93 -5.26 11.28
N LEU A 106 17.83 -5.71 11.88
CA LEU A 106 17.74 -5.88 13.33
C LEU A 106 17.84 -7.36 13.68
N LYS A 107 18.69 -7.69 14.66
CA LYS A 107 18.78 -9.05 15.21
C LYS A 107 17.55 -9.33 16.08
N SER A 108 17.00 -10.52 15.94
CA SER A 108 15.90 -11.03 16.74
C SER A 108 16.39 -11.52 18.11
N ASP A 109 17.03 -10.65 18.88
CA ASP A 109 17.60 -10.96 20.19
C ASP A 109 17.11 -10.01 21.29
N GLY A 110 17.35 -10.40 22.55
CA GLY A 110 16.89 -9.64 23.70
C GLY A 110 17.55 -8.26 23.82
N ALA A 111 18.83 -8.17 23.45
CA ALA A 111 19.60 -6.92 23.53
C ALA A 111 19.06 -5.87 22.54
N THR A 112 18.76 -6.27 21.32
CA THR A 112 18.16 -5.40 20.29
C THR A 112 16.78 -4.93 20.73
N TYR A 113 15.97 -5.82 21.31
CA TYR A 113 14.66 -5.45 21.84
C TYR A 113 14.78 -4.41 22.96
N ASP A 114 15.63 -4.65 23.95
CA ASP A 114 15.80 -3.75 25.09
C ASP A 114 16.40 -2.41 24.68
N TYR A 115 17.39 -2.40 23.78
CA TYR A 115 18.00 -1.18 23.23
C TYR A 115 16.92 -0.25 22.69
N TRP A 116 16.06 -0.77 21.82
CA TRP A 116 15.07 0.07 21.20
C TRP A 116 13.90 0.42 22.14
N LYS A 117 13.55 -0.47 23.07
CA LYS A 117 12.57 -0.18 24.13
C LYS A 117 13.03 0.98 24.99
N ASN A 118 14.30 0.98 25.39
CA ASN A 118 14.91 2.02 26.21
C ASN A 118 15.14 3.33 25.44
N LYS A 119 15.42 3.23 24.13
CA LYS A 119 15.55 4.39 23.25
C LYS A 119 14.22 5.13 23.02
N GLY A 120 13.09 4.52 23.39
CA GLY A 120 11.79 5.14 23.33
C GLY A 120 11.20 5.09 21.92
N TRP A 121 11.04 3.88 21.38
CA TRP A 121 10.24 3.58 20.18
C TRP A 121 9.14 4.65 19.94
N TYR A 122 9.33 5.53 18.97
CA TYR A 122 8.37 6.56 18.52
C TYR A 122 6.91 6.14 18.59
#